data_AF-A0A960IVS5-F1
#
_entry.id   AF-A0A960IVS5-F1
#
_cell.length_a   1.000
_cell.length_b   1.000
_cell.length_c   1.000
_cell.angle_alpha   90.00
_cell.angle_beta   90.00
_cell.angle_gamma   90.00
#
_symmetry.space_group_name_H-M   'P 1'
#
loop_
_entity.id
_entity.type
_entity.pdbx_description
1 polymer ?
#
loop_
_entity_poly.entity_id
_entity_poly.type
_entity_poly.pdbx_seq_one_letter_code
_entity_poly.pdbx_strand_id
1 'polypeptide(L)'
;METLPSGTPAHLARSEGASRGLIVIPDVWGLRPLFTEMCDDLAARTGWSVGSFEPFPGRDLPNEGEPDAGPARFAVLPELTDDRL
;
A
#
# COMPACT_ATOMS: atom_id res chain seq x y z
N MET A 1 2.85 11.12 4.17
CA MET A 1 2.35 10.41 2.96
C MET A 1 3.26 10.79 1.81
N GLU A 2 3.75 9.80 1.08
CA GLU A 2 4.68 9.97 -0.04
C GLU A 2 4.01 9.48 -1.33
N THR A 3 4.50 9.94 -2.48
CA THR A 3 4.09 9.44 -3.80
C THR A 3 5.30 8.77 -4.43
N LEU A 4 5.15 7.49 -4.81
CA LEU A 4 6.19 6.73 -5.51
C LEU A 4 6.40 7.29 -6.93
N PRO A 5 7.54 7.01 -7.61
CA PRO A 5 7.77 7.44 -8.99
C PRO A 5 6.60 7.10 -9.94
N SER A 6 5.97 5.94 -9.73
CA SER A 6 4.77 5.49 -10.44
C SER A 6 3.51 6.34 -10.25
N GLY A 7 3.55 7.38 -9.42
CA GLY A 7 2.39 8.16 -8.99
C GLY A 7 1.55 7.50 -7.90
N THR A 8 1.97 6.33 -7.39
CA THR A 8 1.21 5.58 -6.39
C THR A 8 1.39 6.17 -4.98
N PRO A 9 0.30 6.52 -4.26
CA PRO A 9 0.39 6.94 -2.87
C PRO A 9 0.91 5.81 -1.97
N ALA A 10 1.86 6.14 -1.11
CA ALA A 10 2.46 5.20 -0.18
C ALA A 10 2.75 5.83 1.19
N HIS A 11 2.89 4.96 2.18
CA HIS A 11 3.54 5.24 3.44
C HIS A 11 4.86 4.47 3.50
N LEU A 12 5.93 5.14 3.92
CA LEU A 12 7.28 4.57 4.02
C LEU A 12 7.90 4.97 5.36
N ALA A 13 7.99 4.01 6.28
CA ALA A 13 8.76 4.11 7.50
C ALA A 13 10.22 3.74 7.20
N ARG A 14 11.11 4.73 7.13
CA ARG A 14 12.53 4.52 6.78
C ARG A 14 13.36 4.30 8.05
N SER A 15 14.23 3.30 8.00
CA SER A 15 15.27 3.09 9.02
C SER A 15 16.65 3.33 8.40
N GLU A 16 17.45 4.20 9.03
CA GLU A 16 18.81 4.48 8.58
C GLU A 16 19.68 3.21 8.63
N GLY A 17 20.46 2.97 7.58
CA GLY A 17 21.33 1.79 7.49
C GLY A 17 20.60 0.45 7.33
N ALA A 18 19.29 0.45 7.07
CA ALA A 18 18.52 -0.77 6.89
C ALA A 18 19.10 -1.64 5.76
N SER A 19 19.41 -2.90 6.08
CA SER A 19 19.85 -3.90 5.09
C SER A 19 18.69 -4.65 4.44
N ARG A 20 17.46 -4.40 4.90
CA ARG A 20 16.23 -5.09 4.47
C ARG A 20 15.05 -4.13 4.40
N GLY A 21 14.10 -4.48 3.55
CA GLY A 21 12.79 -3.84 3.43
C GLY A 21 11.64 -4.83 3.61
N LEU A 22 10.50 -4.35 4.09
CA LEU A 22 9.25 -5.10 4.20
C LEU A 22 8.11 -4.29 3.59
N ILE A 23 7.27 -4.95 2.78
CA ILE A 23 6.08 -4.36 2.21
C ILE A 23 4.84 -5.01 2.83
N VAL A 24 4.01 -4.19 3.46
CA VAL A 24 2.71 -4.58 4.03
C VAL A 24 1.63 -4.29 3.00
N ILE A 25 1.01 -5.35 2.48
CA ILE A 25 -0.15 -5.24 1.60
C ILE A 25 -1.39 -5.27 2.48
N PRO A 26 -2.20 -4.19 2.52
CA PRO A 26 -3.45 -4.20 3.26
C PRO A 26 -4.40 -5.18 2.58
N ASP A 27 -4.81 -6.23 3.30
CA ASP A 27 -5.73 -7.26 2.80
C ASP A 27 -7.09 -6.65 2.46
N VAL A 28 -7.47 -5.62 3.22
CA VAL A 28 -8.63 -4.80 2.92
C VAL A 28 -8.23 -3.59 2.10
N TRP A 29 -8.45 -3.72 0.81
CA TRP A 29 -8.20 -2.72 -0.22
C TRP A 29 -8.83 -1.35 0.10
N GLY A 30 -8.00 -0.31 0.23
CA GLY A 30 -8.42 1.05 0.61
C GLY A 30 -8.29 1.36 2.11
N LEU A 31 -8.00 0.36 2.95
CA LEU A 31 -7.73 0.56 4.38
C LEU A 31 -6.25 0.77 4.70
N ARG A 32 -5.38 1.03 3.69
CA ARG A 32 -3.96 1.37 3.88
C ARG A 32 -3.73 2.36 5.04
N PRO A 33 -4.51 3.44 5.23
CA PRO A 33 -4.28 4.37 6.34
C PRO A 33 -4.21 3.68 7.72
N LEU A 34 -4.96 2.60 7.95
CA LEU A 34 -4.95 1.83 9.20
C LEU A 34 -3.62 1.11 9.46
N PHE A 35 -2.82 0.87 8.42
CA PHE A 35 -1.54 0.15 8.51
C PHE A 35 -0.33 1.08 8.64
N THR A 36 -0.54 2.40 8.63
CA THR A 36 0.54 3.40 8.76
C THR A 36 1.31 3.21 10.06
N GLU A 37 0.60 3.20 11.20
CA GLU A 37 1.19 3.01 12.53
C GLU A 37 1.87 1.63 12.65
N MET A 38 1.27 0.60 12.05
CA MET A 38 1.87 -0.73 12.01
C MET A 38 3.22 -0.74 11.27
N CYS A 39 3.34 -0.01 10.15
CA CYS A 39 4.61 0.11 9.43
C CYS A 39 5.67 0.81 10.29
N ASP A 40 5.29 1.89 10.98
CA ASP A 40 6.19 2.64 11.85
C ASP A 40 6.68 1.77 13.02
N ASP A 41 5.78 1.06 13.68
CA ASP A 41 6.10 0.15 14.78
C ASP A 41 6.99 -1.02 14.33
N LEU A 42 6.70 -1.62 13.18
CA LEU A 42 7.51 -2.70 12.62
C LEU A 42 8.92 -2.21 12.25
N ALA A 43 9.05 -1.03 11.65
CA ALA A 43 10.34 -0.43 11.32
C ALA A 43 11.16 -0.19 12.59
N ALA A 44 10.56 0.43 13.62
CA ALA A 44 11.22 0.70 14.89
C ALA A 44 11.70 -0.58 15.60
N ARG A 45 10.91 -1.66 15.54
CA ARG A 45 11.23 -2.93 16.21
C ARG A 45 12.28 -3.78 15.49
N THR A 46 12.39 -3.65 14.18
CA THR A 46 13.21 -4.55 13.34
C THR A 46 14.46 -3.88 12.78
N GLY A 47 14.48 -2.54 12.71
CA GLY A 47 15.49 -1.78 11.98
C GLY A 47 15.38 -1.91 10.46
N TRP A 48 14.29 -2.46 9.94
CA TRP A 48 14.03 -2.55 8.50
C TRP A 48 13.25 -1.32 8.04
N SER A 49 13.42 -0.94 6.77
CA SER A 49 12.49 0.03 6.18
C SER A 49 11.18 -0.68 5.82
N VAL A 50 10.05 -0.15 6.25
CA VAL A 50 8.74 -0.78 6.08
C VAL A 50 7.81 0.14 5.30
N GLY A 51 7.05 -0.41 4.35
CA GLY A 51 6.17 0.38 3.50
C GLY A 51 4.83 -0.27 3.24
N SER A 52 3.84 0.56 2.92
CA SER A 52 2.54 0.13 2.41
C SER A 52 2.07 1.12 1.34
N PHE A 53 1.39 0.64 0.30
CA PHE A 53 0.97 1.44 -0.85
C PHE A 53 -0.51 1.22 -1.16
N GLU A 54 -1.13 2.18 -1.85
CA GLU A 54 -2.51 2.05 -2.32
C GLU A 54 -2.52 1.20 -3.59
N PRO A 55 -3.13 0.00 -3.61
CA PRO A 55 -3.11 -0.87 -4.79
C PRO A 55 -3.97 -0.36 -5.96
N PHE A 56 -4.95 0.51 -5.69
CA PHE A 56 -5.87 1.04 -6.73
C PHE A 56 -5.78 2.57 -6.85
N PRO A 57 -4.59 3.15 -7.06
CA PRO A 57 -4.40 4.59 -7.02
C PRO A 57 -5.21 5.27 -8.13
N GLY A 58 -6.00 6.28 -7.76
CA GLY A 58 -6.81 7.06 -8.71
C GLY A 58 -8.00 6.31 -9.31
N ARG A 59 -8.38 5.14 -8.76
CA ARG A 59 -9.60 4.42 -9.14
C ARG A 59 -10.70 4.73 -8.13
N ASP A 60 -11.91 4.95 -8.65
CA ASP A 60 -13.12 5.07 -7.84
C ASP A 60 -13.76 3.69 -7.72
N LEU A 61 -13.55 3.01 -6.59
CA LEU A 61 -13.98 1.64 -6.34
C LEU A 61 -14.74 1.57 -5.01
N PRO A 62 -15.77 0.70 -4.89
CA PRO A 62 -16.56 0.61 -3.66
C PRO A 62 -15.70 0.27 -2.43
N ASN A 63 -15.97 0.81 -1.25
CA ASN A 63 -15.20 0.46 -0.05
C ASN A 63 -15.51 -0.95 0.46
N GLU A 64 -14.69 -1.47 1.39
CA GLU A 64 -15.05 -2.68 2.12
C GLU A 64 -16.42 -2.53 2.78
N GLY A 65 -17.29 -3.53 2.60
CA GLY A 65 -18.66 -3.53 3.12
C GLY A 65 -19.69 -2.91 2.17
N GLU A 66 -19.26 -2.25 1.09
CA GLU A 66 -20.15 -1.81 0.03
C GLU A 66 -20.45 -2.95 -0.98
N PRO A 67 -21.61 -2.94 -1.66
CA PRO A 67 -21.92 -3.91 -2.70
C PRO A 67 -20.81 -3.99 -3.75
N ASP A 68 -20.50 -5.21 -4.19
CA ASP A 68 -19.55 -5.50 -5.28
C ASP A 68 -18.10 -5.03 -5.06
N ALA A 69 -17.71 -4.66 -3.83
CA ALA A 69 -16.36 -4.19 -3.51
C ALA A 69 -15.25 -5.16 -3.96
N GLY A 70 -15.44 -6.47 -3.79
CA GLY A 70 -14.52 -7.50 -4.27
C GLY A 70 -14.52 -7.63 -5.80
N PRO A 71 -15.66 -7.97 -6.43
CA PRO A 71 -15.76 -8.09 -7.89
C PRO A 71 -15.21 -6.89 -8.66
N ALA A 72 -15.53 -5.66 -8.23
CA ALA A 72 -15.05 -4.44 -8.87
C ALA A 72 -13.51 -4.33 -8.87
N ARG A 73 -12.86 -4.75 -7.77
CA ARG A 73 -11.40 -4.77 -7.66
C ARG A 73 -10.76 -5.87 -8.49
N PHE A 74 -11.34 -7.08 -8.48
CA PHE A 74 -10.86 -8.18 -9.31
C PHE A 74 -10.90 -7.84 -10.80
N ALA A 75 -11.90 -7.06 -11.24
CA ALA A 75 -11.99 -6.59 -12.62
C ALA A 75 -10.85 -5.63 -13.02
N VAL A 76 -10.30 -4.88 -12.06
CA VAL A 76 -9.20 -3.92 -12.31
C VAL A 76 -7.83 -4.58 -12.26
N LEU A 77 -7.65 -5.70 -11.53
CA LEU A 77 -6.34 -6.35 -11.37
C LEU A 77 -5.58 -6.59 -12.69
N PRO A 78 -6.21 -7.04 -13.80
CA PRO A 78 -5.51 -7.24 -15.07
C PRO A 78 -4.97 -5.94 -15.71
N GLU A 79 -5.47 -4.78 -15.29
CA GLU A 79 -5.03 -3.47 -15.77
C GLU A 79 -3.87 -2.89 -14.94
N LEU A 80 -3.56 -3.49 -13.78
CA LEU A 80 -2.47 -3.03 -12.93
C LEU A 80 -1.14 -3.51 -13.49
N THR A 81 -0.23 -2.56 -13.74
CA THR A 81 1.11 -2.81 -14.27
C THR A 81 2.13 -2.03 -13.43
N ASP A 82 3.32 -2.59 -13.29
CA ASP A 82 4.48 -1.99 -12.60
C ASP A 82 5.36 -1.14 -13.54
N ASP A 83 4.96 -0.98 -14.81
CA ASP A 83 5.75 -0.27 -15.83
C ASP A 83 5.71 1.27 -15.71
N ARG A 84 4.85 1.81 -14.85
CA ARG A 84 4.81 3.25 -14.58
C ARG A 84 5.97 3.61 -13.66
N LEU A 85 7.05 4.15 -14.24
CA LEU A 85 8.16 4.80 -13.53
C LEU A 85 8.00 6.32 -13.51
#